data_AF-A0A1W2D5M2-F1
#
_entry.id   AF-A0A1W2D5M2-F1
#
_cell.length_a   1.000
_cell.length_b   1.000
_cell.length_c   1.000
_cell.angle_alpha   90.00
_cell.angle_beta   90.00
_cell.angle_gamma   90.00
#
_symmetry.space_group_name_H-M   'P 1'
#
loop_
_entity.id
_entity.type
_entity.pdbx_description
1 polymer ?
#
loop_
_entity_poly.entity_id
_entity_poly.type
_entity_poly.pdbx_seq_one_letter_code
_entity_poly.pdbx_strand_id
1 'polypeptide(L)'
;MYRSKSAATAVLVLTAAAALGGAPQAGAAAGCEVSYQVTQEWQGGFIADVTVTNLGDAVNGWQLTWTFGAGQTVAQLWNGTVRQTGADVTVGNAGYNGSLGTGASTGLGFTGTKSGANPVPAGFALNGTACTGTAPAPDPLTRAHTAGRVTASGQYTWPGVYFEGRFRGTGVGIVLDDTVNDYDVQIDGATVATLVTPGRTTHWVRDLANTEHRVRLVKRTESTWAAGEFGGFVAANGGSILAKPAARTRQIEFIGDSLTAGYGNLSTTRDCSANGGVARNTNTDISFGALAAKALNADYQVNAFSGLGVVRNYNGHTPGTSYRTYYDRALLHVDGDVWRNPGTWRPQLVVVGLGTNDFSTALNPGEQWPTQESLVTAYKSAYQGFLDKLRTRYGPATTIVVSVPEASGAFADAVRQVVQDRNGQGDSRVRHWNYSDPALDRLGCDWHFSARDHRLIAGKLGDYLATLPLAW
;
A
#
# COMPACT_ATOMS: atom_id res chain seq x y z
N MET A 1 -7.80 -62.10 53.45
CA MET A 1 -9.04 -61.57 54.06
C MET A 1 -9.34 -60.21 53.44
N TYR A 2 -10.56 -60.03 52.89
CA TYR A 2 -11.40 -58.81 52.86
C TYR A 2 -10.71 -57.43 52.64
N ARG A 3 -11.19 -56.47 51.85
CA ARG A 3 -12.43 -56.24 51.09
C ARG A 3 -12.19 -54.97 50.26
N SER A 4 -12.66 -54.99 49.02
CA SER A 4 -13.38 -53.98 48.25
C SER A 4 -13.62 -52.59 48.86
N LYS A 5 -13.47 -51.52 48.03
CA LYS A 5 -14.56 -50.56 47.74
C LYS A 5 -14.25 -49.63 46.53
N SER A 6 -15.04 -49.86 45.49
CA SER A 6 -15.59 -49.01 44.43
C SER A 6 -15.04 -47.59 44.22
N ALA A 7 -14.53 -47.37 43.00
CA ALA A 7 -14.36 -46.06 42.39
C ALA A 7 -15.72 -45.53 41.90
N ALA A 8 -16.06 -44.30 42.29
CA ALA A 8 -17.25 -43.59 41.81
C ALA A 8 -16.94 -42.87 40.50
N THR A 9 -17.73 -43.17 39.48
CA THR A 9 -17.72 -42.54 38.16
C THR A 9 -18.42 -41.17 38.25
N ALA A 10 -17.71 -40.10 37.93
CA ALA A 10 -18.31 -38.79 37.65
C ALA A 10 -18.24 -38.55 36.15
N VAL A 11 -19.38 -38.65 35.48
CA VAL A 11 -19.55 -38.32 34.06
C VAL A 11 -19.62 -36.79 33.94
N LEU A 12 -18.56 -36.18 33.41
CA LEU A 12 -18.56 -34.78 32.99
C LEU A 12 -18.90 -34.75 31.50
N VAL A 13 -20.13 -34.40 31.16
CA VAL A 13 -20.53 -34.13 29.77
C VAL A 13 -19.99 -32.75 29.40
N LEU A 14 -18.88 -32.68 28.65
CA LEU A 14 -18.49 -31.46 27.95
C LEU A 14 -19.34 -31.33 26.68
N THR A 15 -20.26 -30.36 26.68
CA THR A 15 -20.88 -29.87 25.46
C THR A 15 -19.86 -29.07 24.65
N ALA A 16 -19.46 -29.59 23.50
CA ALA A 16 -18.68 -28.85 22.52
C ALA A 16 -19.57 -27.77 21.88
N ALA A 17 -19.39 -26.51 22.30
CA ALA A 17 -19.90 -25.38 21.54
C ALA A 17 -19.03 -25.20 20.29
N ALA A 18 -19.52 -25.68 19.16
CA ALA A 18 -18.95 -25.35 17.86
C ALA A 18 -19.15 -23.84 17.63
N ALA A 19 -18.10 -23.05 17.82
CA ALA A 19 -18.03 -21.70 17.32
C ALA A 19 -18.00 -21.78 15.78
N LEU A 20 -19.16 -21.60 15.15
CA LEU A 20 -19.24 -21.35 13.71
C LEU A 20 -18.47 -20.05 13.44
N GLY A 21 -17.34 -20.20 12.75
CA GLY A 21 -16.49 -19.10 12.34
C GLY A 21 -17.28 -18.09 11.53
N GLY A 22 -17.13 -16.82 11.89
CA GLY A 22 -17.46 -15.72 10.98
C GLY A 22 -16.61 -15.88 9.73
N ALA A 23 -17.28 -16.07 8.59
CA ALA A 23 -16.65 -15.90 7.29
C ALA A 23 -15.97 -14.53 7.23
N PRO A 24 -14.87 -14.37 6.47
CA PRO A 24 -14.29 -13.05 6.26
C PRO A 24 -15.38 -12.13 5.69
N GLN A 25 -15.55 -10.94 6.26
CA GLN A 25 -16.30 -9.87 5.61
C GLN A 25 -15.61 -9.61 4.27
N ALA A 26 -16.18 -10.17 3.20
CA ALA A 26 -15.92 -9.72 1.85
C ALA A 26 -16.17 -8.21 1.85
N GLY A 27 -15.22 -7.44 1.33
CA GLY A 27 -15.31 -5.98 1.29
C GLY A 27 -16.70 -5.56 0.83
N ALA A 28 -17.33 -4.66 1.59
CA ALA A 28 -18.69 -4.21 1.32
C ALA A 28 -18.76 -3.68 -0.12
N ALA A 29 -19.32 -4.48 -1.02
CA ALA A 29 -19.72 -4.02 -2.34
C ALA A 29 -20.74 -2.89 -2.11
N ALA A 30 -20.62 -1.76 -2.79
CA ALA A 30 -21.62 -0.72 -2.68
C ALA A 30 -22.91 -1.22 -3.35
N GLY A 31 -24.00 -1.32 -2.58
CA GLY A 31 -25.14 -2.14 -2.98
C GLY A 31 -26.03 -1.54 -4.06
N CYS A 32 -26.22 -0.22 -4.06
CA CYS A 32 -27.25 0.47 -4.85
C CYS A 32 -27.33 1.96 -4.56
N GLU A 33 -28.02 2.68 -5.44
CA GLU A 33 -28.62 4.00 -5.18
C GLU A 33 -30.15 3.84 -5.19
N VAL A 34 -30.83 4.55 -4.28
CA VAL A 34 -32.30 4.54 -4.20
C VAL A 34 -32.83 5.96 -4.22
N SER A 35 -33.71 6.23 -5.17
CA SER A 35 -34.56 7.42 -5.18
C SER A 35 -35.94 7.04 -4.67
N TYR A 36 -36.41 7.70 -3.60
CA TYR A 36 -37.73 7.52 -3.03
C TYR A 36 -38.49 8.85 -3.11
N GLN A 37 -39.64 8.86 -3.77
CA GLN A 37 -40.44 10.06 -3.97
C GLN A 37 -41.89 9.81 -3.58
N VAL A 38 -42.42 10.60 -2.64
CA VAL A 38 -43.86 10.68 -2.40
C VAL A 38 -44.48 11.55 -3.50
N THR A 39 -45.28 10.94 -4.37
CA THR A 39 -45.87 11.65 -5.52
C THR A 39 -47.25 12.23 -5.22
N GLN A 40 -47.98 11.64 -4.27
CA GLN A 40 -49.25 12.16 -3.76
C GLN A 40 -49.40 11.84 -2.27
N GLU A 41 -50.05 12.72 -1.50
CA GLU A 41 -50.30 12.51 -0.07
C GLU A 41 -51.67 13.10 0.33
N TRP A 42 -52.42 12.38 1.17
CA TRP A 42 -53.71 12.81 1.70
C TRP A 42 -53.87 12.39 3.17
N GLN A 43 -55.03 12.71 3.76
CA GLN A 43 -55.34 12.29 5.12
C GLN A 43 -55.44 10.76 5.20
N GLY A 44 -54.47 10.13 5.87
CA GLY A 44 -54.45 8.68 6.08
C GLY A 44 -53.65 7.87 5.05
N GLY A 45 -53.17 8.47 3.96
CA GLY A 45 -52.45 7.72 2.92
C GLY A 45 -51.56 8.55 2.01
N PHE A 46 -50.78 7.85 1.20
CA PHE A 46 -49.85 8.44 0.22
C PHE A 46 -49.55 7.45 -0.91
N ILE A 47 -49.03 7.96 -2.03
CA ILE A 47 -48.42 7.18 -3.11
C ILE A 47 -46.94 7.52 -3.16
N ALA A 48 -46.09 6.50 -3.25
CA ALA A 48 -44.65 6.66 -3.43
C ALA A 48 -44.13 5.84 -4.61
N ASP A 49 -43.21 6.44 -5.35
CA ASP A 49 -42.39 5.78 -6.37
C ASP A 49 -40.96 5.61 -5.86
N VAL A 50 -40.38 4.45 -6.14
CA VAL A 50 -39.04 4.06 -5.72
C VAL A 50 -38.26 3.56 -6.93
N THR A 51 -37.15 4.22 -7.24
CA THR A 51 -36.20 3.78 -8.26
C THR A 51 -34.95 3.24 -7.58
N VAL A 52 -34.53 2.03 -7.96
CA VAL A 52 -33.30 1.38 -7.49
C VAL A 52 -32.34 1.29 -8.65
N THR A 53 -31.15 1.86 -8.51
CA THR A 53 -30.04 1.69 -9.45
C THR A 53 -29.02 0.73 -8.86
N ASN A 54 -28.70 -0.34 -9.58
CA ASN A 54 -27.66 -1.28 -9.14
C ASN A 54 -26.28 -0.69 -9.41
N LEU A 55 -25.48 -0.48 -8.37
CA LEU A 55 -24.12 0.04 -8.47
C LEU A 55 -23.04 -1.05 -8.28
N GLY A 56 -23.46 -2.29 -8.00
CA GLY A 56 -22.61 -3.46 -7.84
C GLY A 56 -22.68 -4.41 -9.03
N ASP A 57 -22.31 -5.67 -8.82
CA ASP A 57 -22.36 -6.73 -9.84
C ASP A 57 -23.80 -6.94 -10.34
N ALA A 58 -23.93 -7.39 -11.60
CA ALA A 58 -25.23 -7.70 -12.18
C ALA A 58 -25.97 -8.77 -11.36
N VAL A 59 -27.23 -8.50 -11.01
CA VAL A 59 -28.07 -9.43 -10.25
C VAL A 59 -29.19 -10.00 -11.12
N ASN A 60 -29.53 -11.26 -10.87
CA ASN A 60 -30.68 -11.93 -11.47
C ASN A 60 -31.60 -12.39 -10.34
N GLY A 61 -32.54 -11.52 -9.97
CA GLY A 61 -33.24 -11.55 -8.69
C GLY A 61 -32.83 -10.36 -7.83
N TRP A 62 -33.76 -9.47 -7.54
CA TRP A 62 -33.54 -8.37 -6.61
C TRP A 62 -34.58 -8.36 -5.51
N GLN A 63 -34.11 -8.00 -4.32
CA GLN A 63 -34.89 -7.77 -3.11
C GLN A 63 -34.45 -6.43 -2.51
N LEU A 64 -35.36 -5.49 -2.39
CA LEU A 64 -35.15 -4.21 -1.71
C LEU A 64 -35.73 -4.27 -0.30
N THR A 65 -34.97 -3.83 0.70
CA THR A 65 -35.45 -3.69 2.07
C THR A 65 -35.30 -2.27 2.57
N TRP A 66 -36.22 -1.82 3.44
CA TRP A 66 -36.09 -0.57 4.20
C TRP A 66 -36.96 -0.62 5.47
N THR A 67 -36.79 0.36 6.36
CA THR A 67 -37.59 0.47 7.59
C THR A 67 -38.34 1.80 7.61
N PHE A 68 -39.65 1.77 7.85
CA PHE A 68 -40.47 2.96 8.06
C PHE A 68 -40.25 3.57 9.45
N GLY A 69 -40.11 4.90 9.53
CA GLY A 69 -39.77 5.59 10.78
C GLY A 69 -40.96 6.08 11.61
N ALA A 70 -42.18 6.11 11.06
CA ALA A 70 -43.32 6.80 11.67
C ALA A 70 -44.65 6.04 11.54
N GLY A 71 -44.60 4.70 11.60
CA GLY A 71 -45.80 3.85 11.60
C GLY A 71 -46.49 3.70 10.24
N GLN A 72 -45.80 4.00 9.14
CA GLN A 72 -46.33 3.79 7.80
C GLN A 72 -46.44 2.29 7.46
N THR A 73 -47.44 1.93 6.64
CA THR A 73 -47.59 0.58 6.09
C THR A 73 -47.85 0.60 4.60
N VAL A 74 -47.44 -0.44 3.88
CA VAL A 74 -47.74 -0.65 2.47
C VAL A 74 -49.10 -1.31 2.33
N ALA A 75 -50.05 -0.64 1.67
CA ALA A 75 -51.40 -1.18 1.41
C ALA A 75 -51.47 -1.95 0.09
N GLN A 76 -50.88 -1.41 -0.97
CA GLN A 76 -50.85 -2.03 -2.29
C GLN A 76 -49.57 -1.62 -3.01
N LEU A 77 -48.85 -2.59 -3.60
CA LEU A 77 -47.60 -2.36 -4.33
C LEU A 77 -47.72 -2.86 -5.76
N TRP A 78 -47.08 -2.17 -6.70
CA TRP A 78 -46.92 -2.60 -8.09
C TRP A 78 -45.44 -2.73 -8.46
N ASN A 79 -45.18 -3.49 -9.53
CA ASN A 79 -43.83 -3.81 -10.03
C ASN A 79 -42.91 -4.51 -9.02
N GLY A 80 -43.49 -5.18 -8.02
CA GLY A 80 -42.79 -6.05 -7.08
C GLY A 80 -43.76 -6.87 -6.22
N THR A 81 -43.20 -7.63 -5.28
CA THR A 81 -43.95 -8.42 -4.29
C THR A 81 -43.56 -7.99 -2.88
N VAL A 82 -44.52 -7.52 -2.07
CA VAL A 82 -44.23 -6.93 -0.76
C VAL A 82 -44.50 -7.90 0.39
N ARG A 83 -43.61 -7.90 1.37
CA ARG A 83 -43.82 -8.43 2.71
C ARG A 83 -43.42 -7.37 3.72
N GLN A 84 -44.30 -7.03 4.65
CA GLN A 84 -44.02 -6.11 5.74
C GLN A 84 -44.21 -6.81 7.08
N THR A 85 -43.32 -6.57 8.04
CA THR A 85 -43.44 -7.02 9.43
C THR A 85 -43.08 -5.87 10.35
N GLY A 86 -44.07 -5.33 11.06
CA GLY A 86 -43.88 -4.08 11.79
C GLY A 86 -43.46 -2.95 10.85
N ALA A 87 -42.33 -2.32 11.16
CA ALA A 87 -41.76 -1.23 10.36
C ALA A 87 -40.91 -1.72 9.17
N ASP A 88 -40.49 -2.99 9.15
CA ASP A 88 -39.56 -3.52 8.15
C ASP A 88 -40.31 -3.97 6.91
N VAL A 89 -39.90 -3.44 5.75
CA VAL A 89 -40.46 -3.75 4.45
C VAL A 89 -39.43 -4.51 3.62
N THR A 90 -39.88 -5.56 2.95
CA THR A 90 -39.12 -6.32 1.97
C THR A 90 -39.92 -6.39 0.67
N VAL A 91 -39.33 -5.95 -0.44
CA VAL A 91 -39.92 -6.03 -1.76
C VAL A 91 -39.05 -6.88 -2.68
N GLY A 92 -39.60 -7.98 -3.19
CA GLY A 92 -38.99 -8.76 -4.26
C GLY A 92 -39.41 -8.26 -5.63
N ASN A 93 -38.67 -8.64 -6.67
CA ASN A 93 -39.04 -8.38 -8.06
C ASN A 93 -40.43 -8.95 -8.44
N ALA A 94 -40.97 -8.47 -9.57
CA ALA A 94 -42.23 -8.95 -10.17
C ALA A 94 -42.01 -10.06 -11.23
N GLY A 95 -40.88 -10.78 -11.15
CA GLY A 95 -40.45 -11.76 -12.15
C GLY A 95 -39.89 -11.12 -13.42
N TYR A 96 -40.68 -10.32 -14.14
CA TYR A 96 -40.28 -9.76 -15.44
C TYR A 96 -39.15 -8.71 -15.34
N ASN A 97 -39.01 -8.05 -14.18
CA ASN A 97 -37.99 -7.03 -13.92
C ASN A 97 -36.86 -7.56 -13.03
N GLY A 98 -36.65 -8.88 -12.97
CA GLY A 98 -35.68 -9.48 -12.05
C GLY A 98 -34.22 -9.30 -12.44
N SER A 99 -33.92 -9.09 -13.72
CA SER A 99 -32.56 -8.86 -14.21
C SER A 99 -32.18 -7.38 -14.06
N LEU A 100 -31.13 -7.10 -13.29
CA LEU A 100 -30.65 -5.74 -13.05
C LEU A 100 -29.13 -5.71 -13.18
N GLY A 101 -28.65 -5.30 -14.35
CA GLY A 101 -27.22 -5.15 -14.64
C GLY A 101 -26.56 -4.03 -13.85
N THR A 102 -25.23 -4.00 -13.80
CA THR A 102 -24.47 -2.88 -13.22
C THR A 102 -24.79 -1.58 -13.95
N GLY A 103 -25.14 -0.54 -13.18
CA GLY A 103 -25.58 0.77 -13.69
C GLY A 103 -27.04 0.81 -14.20
N ALA A 104 -27.76 -0.32 -14.21
CA ALA A 104 -29.16 -0.36 -14.62
C ALA A 104 -30.10 -0.01 -13.46
N SER A 105 -31.30 0.47 -13.79
CA SER A 105 -32.32 0.84 -12.81
C SER A 105 -33.61 0.04 -12.98
N THR A 106 -34.32 -0.18 -11.88
CA THR A 106 -35.69 -0.72 -11.83
C THR A 106 -36.55 0.17 -10.96
N GLY A 107 -37.85 0.24 -11.26
CA GLY A 107 -38.82 1.06 -10.55
C GLY A 107 -39.94 0.22 -9.95
N LEU A 108 -40.33 0.57 -8.72
CA LEU A 108 -41.54 0.09 -8.06
C LEU A 108 -42.32 1.27 -7.49
N GLY A 109 -43.60 1.06 -7.20
CA GLY A 109 -44.39 2.07 -6.51
C GLY A 109 -45.46 1.43 -5.65
N PHE A 110 -45.97 2.18 -4.69
CA PHE A 110 -46.97 1.68 -3.77
C PHE A 110 -47.88 2.76 -3.20
N THR A 111 -49.09 2.34 -2.83
CA THR A 111 -49.99 3.08 -1.94
C THR A 111 -49.67 2.70 -0.51
N GLY A 112 -49.36 3.68 0.33
CA GLY A 112 -49.10 3.50 1.75
C GLY A 112 -50.19 4.14 2.64
N THR A 113 -50.30 3.65 3.87
CA THR A 113 -51.11 4.30 4.92
C THR A 113 -50.21 4.98 5.94
N LYS A 114 -50.71 6.05 6.56
CA LYS A 114 -50.01 6.81 7.60
C LYS A 114 -51.00 7.34 8.64
N SER A 115 -50.59 7.45 9.89
CA SER A 115 -51.40 8.01 10.98
C SER A 115 -50.96 9.42 11.41
N GLY A 116 -49.87 9.95 10.83
CA GLY A 116 -49.30 11.24 11.18
C GLY A 116 -48.25 11.70 10.16
N ALA A 117 -47.03 11.99 10.64
CA ALA A 117 -45.90 12.39 9.81
C ALA A 117 -45.50 11.30 8.81
N ASN A 118 -44.97 11.69 7.65
CA ASN A 118 -44.55 10.79 6.58
C ASN A 118 -43.09 11.03 6.16
N PRO A 119 -42.10 10.77 7.03
CA PRO A 119 -40.69 10.91 6.66
C PRO A 119 -40.31 9.87 5.59
N VAL A 120 -39.40 10.27 4.69
CA VAL A 120 -38.77 9.36 3.74
C VAL A 120 -38.00 8.28 4.52
N PRO A 121 -38.17 6.98 4.19
CA PRO A 121 -37.43 5.91 4.85
C PRO A 121 -35.92 6.02 4.65
N ALA A 122 -35.16 5.45 5.58
CA ALA A 122 -33.72 5.29 5.49
C ALA A 122 -33.33 3.81 5.56
N GLY A 123 -32.04 3.51 5.37
CA GLY A 123 -31.52 2.14 5.53
C GLY A 123 -31.93 1.19 4.41
N PHE A 124 -31.97 1.68 3.17
CA PHE A 124 -32.23 0.82 2.02
C PHE A 124 -31.11 -0.22 1.83
N ALA A 125 -31.46 -1.44 1.47
CA ALA A 125 -30.50 -2.47 1.05
C ALA A 125 -31.03 -3.29 -0.12
N LEU A 126 -30.17 -3.60 -1.08
CA LEU A 126 -30.42 -4.47 -2.22
C LEU A 126 -29.76 -5.82 -1.96
N ASN A 127 -30.54 -6.90 -1.90
CA ASN A 127 -30.06 -8.26 -1.62
C ASN A 127 -29.20 -8.37 -0.36
N GLY A 128 -29.52 -7.58 0.67
CA GLY A 128 -28.79 -7.54 1.94
C GLY A 128 -27.57 -6.61 1.95
N THR A 129 -27.25 -5.95 0.84
CA THR A 129 -26.17 -4.96 0.74
C THR A 129 -26.72 -3.54 0.82
N ALA A 130 -26.23 -2.73 1.76
CA ALA A 130 -26.72 -1.36 1.98
C ALA A 130 -26.56 -0.46 0.73
N CYS A 131 -27.60 0.31 0.41
CA CYS A 131 -27.57 1.33 -0.63
C CYS A 131 -26.94 2.61 -0.07
N THR A 132 -25.68 2.88 -0.45
CA THR A 132 -24.95 4.07 0.01
C THR A 132 -24.99 5.23 -0.99
N GLY A 133 -25.58 5.04 -2.18
CA GLY A 133 -25.70 6.10 -3.20
C GLY A 133 -24.41 6.43 -3.94
N THR A 134 -23.35 5.64 -3.75
CA THR A 134 -22.06 5.80 -4.41
C THR A 134 -21.61 4.45 -4.95
N ALA A 135 -21.22 4.38 -6.22
CA ALA A 135 -20.58 3.18 -6.74
C ALA A 135 -19.24 2.98 -6.03
N PRO A 136 -18.73 1.74 -5.90
CA PRO A 136 -17.34 1.58 -5.48
C PRO A 136 -16.49 2.39 -6.46
N ALA A 137 -15.58 3.22 -5.95
CA ALA A 137 -14.59 3.83 -6.83
C ALA A 137 -13.91 2.70 -7.62
N PRO A 138 -13.76 2.81 -8.96
CA PRO A 138 -13.05 1.80 -9.72
C PRO A 138 -11.68 1.58 -9.06
N ASP A 139 -11.26 0.31 -8.87
CA ASP A 139 -9.99 -0.01 -8.22
C ASP A 139 -8.88 0.81 -8.89
N PRO A 140 -8.25 1.74 -8.14
CA PRO A 140 -7.33 2.73 -8.70
C PRO A 140 -6.11 2.07 -9.35
N LEU A 141 -5.82 0.82 -9.01
CA LEU A 141 -4.68 0.04 -9.50
C LEU A 141 -5.00 -0.81 -10.74
N THR A 142 -6.27 -0.94 -11.13
CA THR A 142 -6.67 -1.80 -12.27
C THR A 142 -5.94 -1.42 -13.56
N ARG A 143 -5.78 -0.12 -13.81
CA ARG A 143 -5.17 0.45 -15.01
C ARG A 143 -3.76 0.99 -14.80
N ALA A 144 -3.18 0.78 -13.61
CA ALA A 144 -1.82 1.19 -13.29
C ALA A 144 -0.94 -0.05 -13.06
N HIS A 145 0.24 -0.04 -13.65
CA HIS A 145 1.34 -0.86 -13.17
C HIS A 145 1.91 -0.19 -11.93
N THR A 146 2.14 -0.96 -10.88
CA THR A 146 2.58 -0.44 -9.58
C THR A 146 3.81 -1.20 -9.14
N ALA A 147 4.85 -0.48 -8.73
CA ALA A 147 5.91 -1.06 -7.92
C ALA A 147 6.16 -0.22 -6.68
N GLY A 148 6.54 -0.90 -5.61
CA GLY A 148 6.38 -0.42 -4.25
C GLY A 148 5.36 -1.27 -3.48
N ARG A 149 5.25 -1.03 -2.19
CA ARG A 149 4.25 -1.67 -1.34
C ARG A 149 3.05 -0.74 -1.23
N VAL A 150 1.97 -1.13 -1.90
CA VAL A 150 0.73 -0.37 -2.00
C VAL A 150 -0.42 -1.28 -1.57
N THR A 151 -1.38 -0.73 -0.81
CA THR A 151 -2.60 -1.45 -0.43
C THR A 151 -3.55 -1.58 -1.62
N ALA A 152 -4.56 -2.45 -1.52
CA ALA A 152 -5.60 -2.56 -2.55
C ALA A 152 -6.40 -1.26 -2.76
N SER A 153 -6.48 -0.40 -1.73
CA SER A 153 -7.10 0.93 -1.82
C SER A 153 -6.19 2.00 -2.45
N GLY A 154 -4.98 1.65 -2.88
CA GLY A 154 -4.05 2.62 -3.48
C GLY A 154 -3.27 3.46 -2.45
N GLN A 155 -3.19 3.03 -1.19
CA GLN A 155 -2.44 3.72 -0.14
C GLN A 155 -1.01 3.21 0.00
N TYR A 156 -0.07 4.11 0.32
CA TYR A 156 1.35 3.79 0.40
C TYR A 156 2.13 4.77 1.29
N THR A 157 3.23 4.28 1.90
CA THR A 157 4.14 5.10 2.71
C THR A 157 5.59 5.02 2.28
N TRP A 158 6.04 3.85 1.78
CA TRP A 158 7.44 3.63 1.44
C TRP A 158 7.92 4.62 0.36
N PRO A 159 9.19 5.06 0.42
CA PRO A 159 9.72 5.99 -0.56
C PRO A 159 9.84 5.35 -1.94
N GLY A 160 9.81 6.16 -3.00
CA GLY A 160 10.03 5.68 -4.38
C GLY A 160 8.90 4.83 -4.99
N VAL A 161 7.76 4.68 -4.29
CA VAL A 161 6.55 4.05 -4.86
C VAL A 161 6.17 4.77 -6.16
N TYR A 162 5.84 4.01 -7.19
CA TYR A 162 5.43 4.58 -8.48
C TYR A 162 4.26 3.86 -9.13
N PHE A 163 3.58 4.60 -9.99
CA PHE A 163 2.45 4.18 -10.79
C PHE A 163 2.73 4.51 -12.25
N GLU A 164 2.59 3.53 -13.13
CA GLU A 164 2.78 3.69 -14.57
C GLU A 164 1.49 3.34 -15.32
N GLY A 165 1.09 4.19 -16.24
CA GLY A 165 -0.12 4.06 -17.03
C GLY A 165 0.14 4.25 -18.52
N ARG A 166 -0.84 3.85 -19.33
CA ARG A 166 -0.91 4.16 -20.77
C ARG A 166 -2.23 4.84 -21.05
N PHE A 167 -2.21 5.85 -21.91
CA PHE A 167 -3.42 6.51 -22.36
C PHE A 167 -3.30 6.90 -23.83
N ARG A 168 -4.43 7.09 -24.51
CA ARG A 168 -4.49 7.72 -25.83
C ARG A 168 -5.32 8.98 -25.72
N GLY A 169 -4.82 10.11 -26.20
CA GLY A 169 -5.53 11.39 -26.14
C GLY A 169 -4.57 12.57 -25.92
N THR A 170 -5.14 13.75 -25.76
CA THR A 170 -4.40 15.02 -25.62
C THR A 170 -4.05 15.40 -24.18
N GLY A 171 -4.39 14.54 -23.21
CA GLY A 171 -4.09 14.80 -21.81
C GLY A 171 -4.48 13.66 -20.87
N VAL A 172 -3.90 13.70 -19.68
CA VAL A 172 -4.10 12.73 -18.60
C VAL A 172 -4.17 13.45 -17.26
N GLY A 173 -5.09 13.00 -16.41
CA GLY A 173 -5.25 13.41 -15.03
C GLY A 173 -4.71 12.33 -14.10
N ILE A 174 -3.99 12.76 -13.08
CA ILE A 174 -3.47 11.92 -12.00
C ILE A 174 -4.27 12.26 -10.75
N VAL A 175 -5.10 11.32 -10.29
CA VAL A 175 -5.96 11.51 -9.11
C VAL A 175 -5.16 11.18 -7.85
N LEU A 176 -5.09 12.13 -6.91
CA LEU A 176 -4.31 12.00 -5.68
C LEU A 176 -5.11 12.53 -4.48
N ASP A 177 -4.87 11.93 -3.32
CA ASP A 177 -5.17 12.49 -2.01
C ASP A 177 -3.92 12.35 -1.13
N ASP A 178 -3.06 13.37 -1.17
CA ASP A 178 -1.79 13.34 -0.45
C ASP A 178 -1.27 14.72 -0.08
N THR A 179 -1.37 15.07 1.20
CA THR A 179 -0.92 16.35 1.76
C THR A 179 0.51 16.33 2.29
N VAL A 180 1.23 15.20 2.20
CA VAL A 180 2.54 15.01 2.85
C VAL A 180 3.68 14.69 1.89
N ASN A 181 3.41 14.22 0.67
CA ASN A 181 4.45 13.80 -0.26
C ASN A 181 4.63 14.67 -1.49
N ASP A 182 5.86 14.62 -2.00
CA ASP A 182 6.23 15.22 -3.28
C ASP A 182 6.39 14.14 -4.36
N TYR A 183 6.11 14.52 -5.60
CA TYR A 183 6.05 13.61 -6.73
C TYR A 183 6.71 14.21 -7.96
N ASP A 184 7.29 13.35 -8.80
CA ASP A 184 7.54 13.70 -10.20
C ASP A 184 6.50 13.03 -11.09
N VAL A 185 5.97 13.81 -12.05
CA VAL A 185 5.07 13.36 -13.12
C VAL A 185 5.87 13.34 -14.40
N GLN A 186 5.89 12.18 -15.06
CA GLN A 186 6.60 11.98 -16.32
C GLN A 186 5.62 11.56 -17.42
N ILE A 187 5.80 12.13 -18.61
CA ILE A 187 5.11 11.71 -19.85
C ILE A 187 6.18 11.24 -20.83
N ASP A 188 6.02 10.03 -21.36
CA ASP A 188 6.94 9.39 -22.31
C ASP A 188 8.41 9.43 -21.87
N GLY A 189 8.63 9.34 -20.55
CA GLY A 189 9.96 9.33 -19.92
C GLY A 189 10.53 10.71 -19.58
N ALA A 190 9.89 11.80 -19.99
CA ALA A 190 10.29 13.16 -19.62
C ALA A 190 9.51 13.66 -18.41
N THR A 191 10.19 14.21 -17.40
CA THR A 191 9.52 14.90 -16.28
C THR A 191 8.85 16.17 -16.77
N VAL A 192 7.53 16.25 -16.63
CA VAL A 192 6.70 17.40 -17.06
C VAL A 192 6.20 18.24 -15.88
N ALA A 193 6.18 17.68 -14.68
CA ALA A 193 5.82 18.39 -13.45
C ALA A 193 6.47 17.77 -12.22
N THR A 194 6.72 18.59 -11.21
CA THR A 194 6.99 18.16 -9.83
C THR A 194 5.85 18.68 -8.95
N LEU A 195 5.14 17.77 -8.29
CA LEU A 195 4.02 18.11 -7.40
C LEU A 195 4.54 18.19 -5.97
N VAL A 196 4.19 19.25 -5.26
CA VAL A 196 4.61 19.48 -3.88
C VAL A 196 3.38 19.39 -2.99
N THR A 197 3.26 18.32 -2.19
CA THR A 197 2.12 18.08 -1.28
C THR A 197 0.76 18.39 -1.92
N PRO A 198 0.36 17.68 -2.99
CA PRO A 198 -0.75 18.06 -3.86
C PRO A 198 -2.13 18.10 -3.19
N GLY A 199 -2.28 17.47 -2.02
CA GLY A 199 -3.56 17.27 -1.35
C GLY A 199 -4.53 16.45 -2.19
N ARG A 200 -5.82 16.65 -1.96
CA ARG A 200 -6.89 16.04 -2.75
C ARG A 200 -7.08 16.77 -4.07
N THR A 201 -6.67 16.16 -5.17
CA THR A 201 -6.67 16.81 -6.49
C THR A 201 -6.71 15.81 -7.65
N THR A 202 -7.02 16.32 -8.84
CA THR A 202 -6.63 15.68 -10.10
C THR A 202 -5.62 16.59 -10.79
N HIS A 203 -4.34 16.22 -10.76
CA HIS A 203 -3.32 16.95 -11.48
C HIS A 203 -3.39 16.62 -12.96
N TRP A 204 -3.60 17.62 -13.80
CA TRP A 204 -3.79 17.43 -15.23
C TRP A 204 -2.59 17.85 -16.04
N VAL A 205 -2.11 16.95 -16.91
CA VAL A 205 -1.21 17.27 -18.01
C VAL A 205 -2.05 17.36 -19.29
N ARG A 206 -1.91 18.46 -20.04
CA ARG A 206 -2.70 18.80 -21.23
C ARG A 206 -1.83 19.14 -22.42
N ASP A 207 -2.48 19.43 -23.54
CA ASP A 207 -1.88 19.94 -24.78
C ASP A 207 -0.83 18.98 -25.37
N LEU A 208 -1.05 17.68 -25.14
CA LEU A 208 -0.27 16.61 -25.75
C LEU A 208 -0.79 16.31 -27.16
N ALA A 209 0.08 15.74 -28.00
CA ALA A 209 -0.35 15.19 -29.29
C ALA A 209 -1.46 14.16 -29.09
N ASN A 210 -2.40 14.03 -30.03
CA ASN A 210 -3.46 13.02 -29.93
C ASN A 210 -2.95 11.63 -30.34
N THR A 211 -2.05 11.07 -29.54
CA THR A 211 -1.40 9.78 -29.78
C THR A 211 -1.48 8.91 -28.52
N GLU A 212 -0.87 7.73 -28.56
CA GLU A 212 -0.64 6.95 -27.32
C GLU A 212 0.55 7.55 -26.56
N HIS A 213 0.41 7.65 -25.24
CA HIS A 213 1.40 8.14 -24.31
C HIS A 213 1.55 7.20 -23.11
N ARG A 214 2.72 7.25 -22.47
CA ARG A 214 2.98 6.67 -21.15
C ARG A 214 3.00 7.76 -20.10
N VAL A 215 2.38 7.49 -18.96
CA VAL A 215 2.45 8.35 -17.78
C VAL A 215 3.13 7.59 -16.65
N ARG A 216 3.99 8.26 -15.90
CA ARG A 216 4.58 7.75 -14.65
C ARG A 216 4.44 8.80 -13.57
N LEU A 217 3.84 8.42 -12.45
CA LEU A 217 3.88 9.18 -11.20
C LEU A 217 4.85 8.45 -10.27
N VAL A 218 5.82 9.15 -9.68
CA VAL A 218 6.73 8.58 -8.70
C VAL A 218 6.87 9.45 -7.47
N LYS A 219 6.73 8.84 -6.29
CA LYS A 219 6.91 9.46 -4.99
C LYS A 219 8.38 9.75 -4.73
N ARG A 220 8.70 10.99 -4.37
CA ARG A 220 10.06 11.48 -4.10
C ARG A 220 10.45 11.35 -2.64
N THR A 221 9.52 11.66 -1.74
CA THR A 221 9.75 11.86 -0.31
C THR A 221 9.65 10.58 0.51
N GLU A 222 10.27 10.61 1.69
CA GLU A 222 9.98 9.68 2.78
C GLU A 222 8.86 10.26 3.66
N SER A 223 7.85 9.45 4.01
CA SER A 223 6.69 9.89 4.80
C SER A 223 6.21 8.75 5.70
N THR A 224 7.02 8.42 6.71
CA THR A 224 6.78 7.22 7.53
C THR A 224 5.59 7.36 8.48
N TRP A 225 5.09 8.58 8.69
CA TRP A 225 4.01 8.94 9.61
C TRP A 225 2.62 9.11 8.95
N ALA A 226 2.53 9.12 7.62
CA ALA A 226 1.27 9.30 6.91
C ALA A 226 1.32 8.66 5.51
N ALA A 227 0.21 8.08 5.07
CA ALA A 227 0.08 7.54 3.73
C ALA A 227 -0.34 8.60 2.72
N GLY A 228 0.15 8.43 1.49
CA GLY A 228 -0.47 8.99 0.30
C GLY A 228 -1.49 8.04 -0.29
N GLU A 229 -2.45 8.58 -1.04
CA GLU A 229 -3.43 7.79 -1.78
C GLU A 229 -3.42 8.15 -3.27
N PHE A 230 -3.33 7.12 -4.12
CA PHE A 230 -3.44 7.22 -5.56
C PHE A 230 -4.82 6.74 -6.01
N GLY A 231 -5.57 7.65 -6.64
CA GLY A 231 -6.94 7.39 -7.12
C GLY A 231 -7.02 6.93 -8.57
N GLY A 232 -5.89 6.70 -9.25
CA GLY A 232 -5.86 6.25 -10.64
C GLY A 232 -5.51 7.34 -11.65
N PHE A 233 -5.43 6.92 -12.91
CA PHE A 233 -5.31 7.81 -14.06
C PHE A 233 -6.66 8.03 -14.72
N VAL A 234 -6.92 9.25 -15.20
CA VAL A 234 -8.12 9.60 -15.97
C VAL A 234 -7.71 10.27 -17.29
N ALA A 235 -8.36 9.95 -18.40
CA ALA A 235 -8.04 10.60 -19.67
C ALA A 235 -8.74 11.96 -19.78
N ALA A 236 -8.14 12.91 -20.50
CA ALA A 236 -8.84 14.12 -20.91
C ALA A 236 -10.02 13.77 -21.84
N ASN A 237 -10.95 14.71 -22.02
CA ASN A 237 -12.13 14.50 -22.87
C ASN A 237 -11.72 14.04 -24.28
N GLY A 238 -12.40 13.01 -24.81
CA GLY A 238 -12.06 12.37 -26.09
C GLY A 238 -10.88 11.40 -26.05
N GLY A 239 -10.21 11.24 -24.90
CA GLY A 239 -9.16 10.25 -24.67
C GLY A 239 -9.64 8.97 -23.98
N SER A 240 -8.72 8.04 -23.78
CA SER A 240 -8.98 6.79 -23.04
C SER A 240 -7.75 6.32 -22.26
N ILE A 241 -7.99 5.75 -21.08
CA ILE A 241 -6.96 5.00 -20.33
C ILE A 241 -6.88 3.59 -20.90
N LEU A 242 -5.68 3.16 -21.26
CA LEU A 242 -5.42 1.87 -21.89
C LEU A 242 -5.11 0.79 -20.84
N ALA A 243 -4.86 -0.43 -21.28
CA ALA A 243 -4.34 -1.46 -20.38
C ALA A 243 -2.99 -1.01 -19.77
N LYS A 244 -2.78 -1.35 -18.49
CA LYS A 244 -1.53 -1.03 -17.79
C LYS A 244 -0.31 -1.59 -18.54
N PRO A 245 0.86 -0.96 -18.41
CA PRO A 245 2.11 -1.53 -18.92
C PRO A 245 2.35 -2.95 -18.41
N ALA A 246 3.03 -3.77 -19.22
CA ALA A 246 3.50 -5.07 -18.75
C ALA A 246 4.53 -4.87 -17.64
N ALA A 247 4.45 -5.71 -16.59
CA ALA A 247 5.43 -5.71 -15.53
C ALA A 247 6.82 -6.06 -16.08
N ARG A 248 7.86 -5.50 -15.47
CA ARG A 248 9.24 -5.83 -15.84
C ARG A 248 9.56 -7.23 -15.31
N THR A 249 10.33 -8.00 -16.08
CA THR A 249 10.74 -9.34 -15.65
C THR A 249 11.77 -9.31 -14.53
N ARG A 250 12.60 -8.27 -14.51
CA ARG A 250 13.60 -8.02 -13.46
C ARG A 250 12.98 -7.26 -12.30
N GLN A 251 13.24 -7.70 -11.09
CA GLN A 251 12.76 -7.08 -9.86
C GLN A 251 13.89 -6.98 -8.84
N ILE A 252 14.07 -5.79 -8.26
CA ILE A 252 15.11 -5.52 -7.28
C ILE A 252 14.49 -4.88 -6.05
N GLU A 253 14.73 -5.45 -4.87
CA GLU A 253 14.38 -4.79 -3.60
C GLU A 253 15.63 -4.12 -3.00
N PHE A 254 15.51 -2.84 -2.66
CA PHE A 254 16.50 -2.10 -1.90
C PHE A 254 15.98 -1.90 -0.48
N ILE A 255 16.73 -2.43 0.49
CA ILE A 255 16.44 -2.35 1.92
C ILE A 255 17.52 -1.48 2.54
N GLY A 256 17.15 -0.45 3.28
CA GLY A 256 18.17 0.38 3.91
C GLY A 256 17.66 1.53 4.75
N ASP A 257 18.56 2.47 4.99
CA ASP A 257 18.33 3.68 5.76
C ASP A 257 18.26 4.93 4.86
N SER A 258 18.63 6.09 5.39
CA SER A 258 18.62 7.39 4.71
C SER A 258 19.46 7.41 3.44
N LEU A 259 20.56 6.64 3.39
CA LEU A 259 21.40 6.54 2.19
C LEU A 259 20.63 5.86 1.04
N THR A 260 19.82 4.85 1.36
CA THR A 260 19.01 4.14 0.36
C THR A 260 17.76 4.94 -0.04
N ALA A 261 17.17 5.67 0.91
CA ALA A 261 16.01 6.54 0.67
C ALA A 261 16.33 7.75 -0.24
N GLY A 262 17.60 8.16 -0.34
CA GLY A 262 18.01 9.35 -1.07
C GLY A 262 17.84 10.64 -0.26
N TYR A 263 18.03 10.54 1.07
CA TYR A 263 17.85 11.64 2.02
C TYR A 263 18.61 12.90 1.58
N GLY A 264 17.84 13.98 1.33
CA GLY A 264 18.39 15.30 1.03
C GLY A 264 19.29 15.38 -0.21
N ASN A 265 19.19 14.41 -1.13
CA ASN A 265 20.12 14.26 -2.25
C ASN A 265 20.04 15.37 -3.31
N LEU A 266 18.97 16.16 -3.32
CA LEU A 266 18.84 17.34 -4.19
C LEU A 266 19.37 18.62 -3.56
N SER A 267 19.69 18.61 -2.26
CA SER A 267 20.25 19.79 -1.63
C SER A 267 21.62 20.10 -2.21
N THR A 268 21.88 21.39 -2.41
CA THR A 268 23.20 21.90 -2.78
C THR A 268 24.01 22.34 -1.57
N THR A 269 23.45 22.22 -0.36
CA THR A 269 24.07 22.56 0.92
C THR A 269 23.81 21.47 1.95
N ARG A 270 24.75 21.29 2.89
CA ARG A 270 24.59 20.31 3.97
C ARG A 270 23.58 20.75 5.02
N ASP A 271 23.56 22.03 5.36
CA ASP A 271 22.42 22.62 6.08
C ASP A 271 21.34 22.94 5.05
N CYS A 272 20.23 22.22 5.12
CA CYS A 272 19.09 22.41 4.25
C CYS A 272 17.88 23.03 4.94
N SER A 273 18.02 23.50 6.19
CA SER A 273 16.92 24.14 6.93
C SER A 273 16.33 25.35 6.19
N ALA A 274 17.17 26.12 5.48
CA ALA A 274 16.78 27.32 4.76
C ALA A 274 16.22 27.08 3.33
N ASN A 275 16.35 25.86 2.78
CA ASN A 275 15.94 25.54 1.40
C ASN A 275 14.86 24.46 1.33
N GLY A 276 13.95 24.46 2.32
CA GLY A 276 12.80 23.54 2.38
C GLY A 276 13.07 22.26 3.21
N GLY A 277 14.23 22.15 3.84
CA GLY A 277 14.57 21.01 4.69
C GLY A 277 14.76 19.72 3.90
N VAL A 278 14.92 18.64 4.66
CA VAL A 278 15.17 17.30 4.12
C VAL A 278 14.04 16.84 3.19
N ALA A 279 12.78 17.10 3.56
CA ALA A 279 11.62 16.63 2.81
C ALA A 279 11.66 17.15 1.36
N ARG A 280 11.80 18.46 1.16
CA ARG A 280 11.79 19.06 -0.18
C ARG A 280 13.04 18.71 -1.01
N ASN A 281 14.14 18.38 -0.32
CA ASN A 281 15.40 18.02 -0.95
C ASN A 281 15.60 16.51 -1.15
N THR A 282 14.63 15.67 -0.78
CA THR A 282 14.71 14.22 -0.95
C THR A 282 14.02 13.81 -2.24
N ASN A 283 14.73 13.06 -3.09
CA ASN A 283 14.12 12.39 -4.24
C ASN A 283 14.63 10.95 -4.38
N THR A 284 13.79 10.00 -3.99
CA THR A 284 14.09 8.57 -4.07
C THR A 284 14.19 8.03 -5.50
N ASP A 285 13.49 8.60 -6.49
CA ASP A 285 13.58 8.13 -7.89
C ASP A 285 14.98 8.37 -8.50
N ILE A 286 15.79 9.22 -7.86
CA ILE A 286 17.21 9.42 -8.22
C ILE A 286 18.18 8.87 -7.16
N SER A 287 17.70 8.08 -6.21
CA SER A 287 18.59 7.35 -5.30
C SER A 287 19.38 6.29 -6.10
N PHE A 288 20.49 5.82 -5.53
CA PHE A 288 21.40 4.92 -6.26
C PHE A 288 20.70 3.61 -6.63
N GLY A 289 19.76 3.15 -5.79
CA GLY A 289 18.99 1.93 -6.04
C GLY A 289 18.01 2.10 -7.19
N ALA A 290 17.23 3.20 -7.18
CA ALA A 290 16.30 3.49 -8.26
C ALA A 290 17.03 3.72 -9.60
N LEU A 291 18.17 4.42 -9.58
CA LEU A 291 18.99 4.63 -10.77
C LEU A 291 19.55 3.31 -11.33
N ALA A 292 20.09 2.43 -10.48
CA ALA A 292 20.60 1.13 -10.90
C ALA A 292 19.49 0.22 -11.45
N ALA A 293 18.32 0.20 -10.82
CA ALA A 293 17.17 -0.57 -11.30
C ALA A 293 16.67 -0.06 -12.67
N LYS A 294 16.59 1.26 -12.86
CA LYS A 294 16.22 1.86 -14.16
C LYS A 294 17.23 1.49 -15.24
N ALA A 295 18.53 1.54 -14.95
CA ALA A 295 19.58 1.12 -15.89
C ALA A 295 19.48 -0.36 -16.29
N LEU A 296 18.99 -1.20 -15.37
CA LEU A 296 18.75 -2.63 -15.61
C LEU A 296 17.36 -2.93 -16.19
N ASN A 297 16.52 -1.92 -16.45
CA ASN A 297 15.10 -2.09 -16.78
C ASN A 297 14.37 -3.05 -15.82
N ALA A 298 14.59 -2.85 -14.52
CA ALA A 298 13.95 -3.62 -13.45
C ALA A 298 12.87 -2.79 -12.76
N ASP A 299 11.79 -3.46 -12.34
CA ASP A 299 10.92 -2.88 -11.32
C ASP A 299 11.68 -2.85 -9.99
N TYR A 300 11.42 -1.85 -9.16
CA TYR A 300 12.11 -1.73 -7.87
C TYR A 300 11.16 -1.43 -6.72
N GLN A 301 11.54 -1.90 -5.53
CA GLN A 301 11.01 -1.42 -4.26
C GLN A 301 12.14 -0.78 -3.47
N VAL A 302 11.95 0.45 -3.01
CA VAL A 302 12.85 1.09 -2.01
C VAL A 302 12.17 1.02 -0.66
N ASN A 303 12.46 -0.03 0.09
CA ASN A 303 11.97 -0.21 1.44
C ASN A 303 13.02 0.37 2.40
N ALA A 304 13.12 1.69 2.44
CA ALA A 304 14.09 2.40 3.26
C ALA A 304 13.42 3.25 4.35
N PHE A 305 14.10 3.40 5.49
CA PHE A 305 13.66 4.26 6.60
C PHE A 305 14.87 4.98 7.22
N SER A 306 14.96 6.29 6.99
CA SER A 306 16.00 7.16 7.52
C SER A 306 16.18 7.08 9.03
N GLY A 307 17.44 7.06 9.47
CA GLY A 307 17.82 7.03 10.88
C GLY A 307 17.67 5.68 11.57
N LEU A 308 17.01 4.69 10.98
CA LEU A 308 16.89 3.36 11.57
C LEU A 308 18.08 2.46 11.25
N GLY A 309 18.45 1.63 12.22
CA GLY A 309 19.46 0.59 12.06
C GLY A 309 18.90 -0.81 12.28
N VAL A 310 19.79 -1.80 12.34
CA VAL A 310 19.41 -3.21 12.55
C VAL A 310 19.04 -3.45 14.01
N VAL A 311 19.83 -2.95 14.95
CA VAL A 311 19.56 -3.06 16.39
C VAL A 311 19.51 -1.70 17.06
N ARG A 312 20.29 -0.74 16.57
CA ARG A 312 20.46 0.60 17.12
C ARG A 312 20.18 1.64 16.04
N ASN A 313 19.39 2.65 16.37
CA ASN A 313 19.10 3.77 15.47
C ASN A 313 20.11 4.90 15.69
N TYR A 314 20.08 5.91 14.82
CA TYR A 314 21.01 7.03 14.86
C TYR A 314 21.09 7.62 16.27
N ASN A 315 22.31 7.74 16.80
CA ASN A 315 22.58 8.25 18.15
C ASN A 315 21.79 7.55 19.30
N GLY A 316 21.33 6.31 19.12
CA GLY A 316 20.59 5.57 20.14
C GLY A 316 19.13 6.01 20.30
N HIS A 317 18.57 6.77 19.35
CA HIS A 317 17.18 7.23 19.42
C HIS A 317 16.16 6.08 19.33
N THR A 318 15.01 6.29 19.96
CA THR A 318 13.85 5.38 19.95
C THR A 318 14.21 3.92 20.32
N PRO A 319 14.81 3.70 21.51
CA PRO A 319 15.20 2.36 21.96
C PRO A 319 13.99 1.41 21.97
N GLY A 320 14.24 0.14 21.67
CA GLY A 320 13.19 -0.89 21.56
C GLY A 320 12.54 -1.02 20.18
N THR A 321 12.82 -0.09 19.26
CA THR A 321 12.43 -0.20 17.84
C THR A 321 13.65 -0.17 16.92
N SER A 322 13.55 -0.83 15.77
CA SER A 322 14.62 -0.85 14.75
C SER A 322 13.99 -0.97 13.36
N TYR A 323 14.79 -0.92 12.29
CA TYR A 323 14.30 -1.14 10.93
C TYR A 323 13.48 -2.44 10.82
N ARG A 324 13.90 -3.50 11.53
CA ARG A 324 13.23 -4.81 11.53
C ARG A 324 11.77 -4.76 12.03
N THR A 325 11.42 -3.77 12.86
CA THR A 325 10.04 -3.53 13.34
C THR A 325 9.10 -3.11 12.21
N TYR A 326 9.63 -2.40 11.22
CA TYR A 326 8.85 -1.81 10.13
C TYR A 326 8.90 -2.62 8.84
N TYR A 327 9.92 -3.46 8.65
CA TYR A 327 10.16 -4.17 7.39
C TYR A 327 8.99 -5.01 6.89
N ASP A 328 8.08 -5.49 7.74
CA ASP A 328 6.93 -6.25 7.25
C ASP A 328 5.76 -5.37 6.81
N ARG A 329 5.71 -4.09 7.16
CA ARG A 329 4.56 -3.21 6.91
C ARG A 329 4.43 -2.84 5.42
N ALA A 330 3.19 -2.69 4.96
CA ALA A 330 2.85 -1.93 3.75
C ALA A 330 2.78 -0.43 4.09
N LEU A 331 2.07 -0.11 5.17
CA LEU A 331 1.88 1.22 5.70
C LEU A 331 2.69 1.39 6.98
N LEU A 332 3.77 2.16 6.91
CA LEU A 332 4.72 2.34 7.99
C LEU A 332 4.10 2.90 9.28
N HIS A 333 3.08 3.76 9.14
CA HIS A 333 2.39 4.42 10.24
C HIS A 333 1.33 3.54 10.92
N VAL A 334 1.01 2.36 10.37
CA VAL A 334 0.02 1.45 10.94
C VAL A 334 0.73 0.36 11.74
N ASP A 335 0.56 0.39 13.05
CA ASP A 335 1.18 -0.60 13.93
C ASP A 335 0.62 -2.01 13.72
N GLY A 336 1.53 -2.97 13.62
CA GLY A 336 1.19 -4.37 13.34
C GLY A 336 0.79 -4.65 11.89
N ASP A 337 0.83 -3.65 11.00
CA ASP A 337 0.56 -3.87 9.59
C ASP A 337 1.53 -4.85 8.96
N VAL A 338 1.03 -5.63 8.00
CA VAL A 338 1.83 -6.61 7.26
C VAL A 338 1.46 -6.50 5.80
N TRP A 339 2.47 -6.20 4.98
CA TRP A 339 2.36 -6.17 3.55
C TRP A 339 2.03 -7.55 3.00
N ARG A 340 0.84 -7.64 2.42
CA ARG A 340 0.38 -8.81 1.68
C ARG A 340 0.86 -8.68 0.25
N ASN A 341 2.00 -9.29 -0.05
CA ASN A 341 2.50 -9.41 -1.41
C ASN A 341 1.39 -10.04 -2.30
N PRO A 342 0.93 -9.36 -3.37
CA PRO A 342 -0.13 -9.88 -4.24
C PRO A 342 0.32 -11.07 -5.12
N GLY A 343 1.50 -11.64 -4.85
CA GLY A 343 2.07 -12.79 -5.55
C GLY A 343 2.95 -12.42 -6.75
N THR A 344 2.95 -11.14 -7.14
CA THR A 344 3.67 -10.61 -8.30
C THR A 344 5.07 -10.10 -7.97
N TRP A 345 5.40 -9.88 -6.70
CA TRP A 345 6.74 -9.43 -6.28
C TRP A 345 7.60 -10.62 -5.85
N ARG A 346 8.61 -10.95 -6.65
CA ARG A 346 9.57 -12.04 -6.50
C ARG A 346 10.95 -11.55 -6.94
N PRO A 347 11.62 -10.69 -6.16
CA PRO A 347 12.89 -10.09 -6.55
C PRO A 347 13.96 -11.16 -6.74
N GLN A 348 14.64 -11.11 -7.88
CA GLN A 348 15.84 -11.91 -8.14
C GLN A 348 17.03 -11.37 -7.34
N LEU A 349 17.00 -10.09 -6.99
CA LEU A 349 18.04 -9.39 -6.24
C LEU A 349 17.44 -8.58 -5.09
N VAL A 350 18.03 -8.74 -3.91
CA VAL A 350 17.79 -7.88 -2.74
C VAL A 350 19.10 -7.23 -2.33
N VAL A 351 19.14 -5.91 -2.23
CA VAL A 351 20.32 -5.16 -1.76
C VAL A 351 20.00 -4.58 -0.38
N VAL A 352 20.78 -4.95 0.64
CA VAL A 352 20.58 -4.55 2.04
C VAL A 352 21.72 -3.64 2.47
N GLY A 353 21.41 -2.39 2.78
CA GLY A 353 22.35 -1.37 3.29
C GLY A 353 21.87 -0.83 4.63
N LEU A 354 22.09 -1.61 5.70
CA LEU A 354 21.71 -1.26 7.07
C LEU A 354 22.92 -1.41 7.99
N GLY A 355 23.12 -0.47 8.90
CA GLY A 355 24.22 -0.48 9.87
C GLY A 355 24.87 0.87 10.08
N THR A 356 24.75 1.79 9.12
CA THR A 356 25.27 3.16 9.27
C THR A 356 24.78 3.78 10.58
N ASN A 357 23.49 3.69 10.87
CA ASN A 357 22.89 4.25 12.09
C ASN A 357 23.26 3.51 13.37
N ASP A 358 23.58 2.21 13.27
CA ASP A 358 24.04 1.44 14.42
C ASP A 358 25.42 1.95 14.88
N PHE A 359 26.29 2.34 13.94
CA PHE A 359 27.73 2.56 14.20
C PHE A 359 28.25 3.98 13.97
N SER A 360 27.45 4.90 13.41
CA SER A 360 27.90 6.26 13.02
C SER A 360 28.17 7.20 14.20
N THR A 361 27.77 6.83 15.41
CA THR A 361 28.01 7.60 16.63
C THR A 361 28.61 6.71 17.72
N ALA A 362 29.27 7.33 18.68
CA ALA A 362 29.61 6.64 19.93
C ALA A 362 28.34 6.17 20.66
N LEU A 363 28.50 5.13 21.48
CA LEU A 363 27.48 4.67 22.43
C LEU A 363 27.34 5.70 23.56
N ASN A 364 26.10 6.07 23.86
CA ASN A 364 25.76 6.96 24.96
C ASN A 364 25.64 6.16 26.28
N PRO A 365 25.93 6.77 27.45
CA PRO A 365 25.67 6.15 28.74
C PRO A 365 24.20 5.73 28.90
N GLY A 366 23.97 4.50 29.37
CA GLY A 366 22.63 3.95 29.59
C GLY A 366 22.00 3.25 28.38
N GLU A 367 22.67 3.22 27.23
CA GLU A 367 22.26 2.35 26.12
C GLU A 367 22.39 0.86 26.48
N GLN A 368 21.61 0.01 25.80
CA GLN A 368 21.54 -1.44 26.05
C GLN A 368 22.89 -2.15 25.88
N TRP A 369 23.80 -1.59 25.07
CA TRP A 369 25.12 -2.16 24.79
C TRP A 369 26.18 -1.39 25.57
N PRO A 370 26.75 -1.95 26.65
CA PRO A 370 27.76 -1.27 27.46
C PRO A 370 29.09 -1.08 26.73
N THR A 371 29.34 -1.84 25.66
CA THR A 371 30.58 -1.77 24.87
C THR A 371 30.31 -1.89 23.37
N GLN A 372 31.23 -1.37 22.56
CA GLN A 372 31.19 -1.53 21.10
C GLN A 372 31.16 -3.01 20.69
N GLU A 373 31.88 -3.87 21.39
CA GLU A 373 31.89 -5.31 21.14
C GLU A 373 30.52 -5.96 21.37
N SER A 374 29.82 -5.55 22.43
CA SER A 374 28.46 -6.03 22.71
C SER A 374 27.44 -5.55 21.66
N LEU A 375 27.60 -4.32 21.14
CA LEU A 375 26.81 -3.81 20.02
C LEU A 375 27.07 -4.61 18.74
N VAL A 376 28.34 -4.83 18.38
CA VAL A 376 28.74 -5.62 17.20
C VAL A 376 28.17 -7.03 17.29
N THR A 377 28.20 -7.67 18.46
CA THR A 377 27.65 -9.01 18.66
C THR A 377 26.14 -9.04 18.44
N ALA A 378 25.40 -8.08 19.03
CA ALA A 378 23.96 -7.98 18.84
C ALA A 378 23.57 -7.67 17.38
N TYR A 379 24.30 -6.75 16.75
CA TYR A 379 24.13 -6.38 15.35
C TYR A 379 24.27 -7.59 14.44
N LYS A 380 25.38 -8.33 14.53
CA LYS A 380 25.62 -9.52 13.70
C LYS A 380 24.51 -10.55 13.87
N SER A 381 24.15 -10.89 15.11
CA SER A 381 23.07 -11.85 15.41
C SER A 381 21.74 -11.42 14.80
N ALA A 382 21.35 -10.16 14.99
CA ALA A 382 20.11 -9.63 14.42
C ALA A 382 20.12 -9.56 12.90
N TYR A 383 21.28 -9.27 12.28
CA TYR A 383 21.43 -9.28 10.84
C TYR A 383 21.27 -10.69 10.27
N GLN A 384 21.88 -11.70 10.91
CA GLN A 384 21.71 -13.10 10.51
C GLN A 384 20.23 -13.49 10.51
N GLY A 385 19.50 -13.19 11.59
CA GLY A 385 18.05 -13.44 11.66
C GLY A 385 17.25 -12.65 10.61
N PHE A 386 17.72 -11.47 10.21
CA PHE A 386 17.10 -10.72 9.11
C PHE A 386 17.36 -11.37 7.74
N LEU A 387 18.55 -11.93 7.49
CA LEU A 387 18.84 -12.71 6.29
C LEU A 387 17.99 -13.99 6.24
N ASP A 388 17.80 -14.68 7.36
CA ASP A 388 16.92 -15.85 7.45
C ASP A 388 15.47 -15.49 7.09
N LYS A 389 15.01 -14.31 7.52
CA LYS A 389 13.70 -13.77 7.16
C LYS A 389 13.59 -13.51 5.65
N LEU A 390 14.60 -12.89 5.03
CA LEU A 390 14.62 -12.66 3.58
C LEU A 390 14.65 -13.97 2.80
N ARG A 391 15.39 -14.97 3.29
CA ARG A 391 15.41 -16.32 2.71
C ARG A 391 14.07 -17.02 2.81
N THR A 392 13.39 -16.91 3.95
CA THR A 392 12.03 -17.43 4.13
C THR A 392 11.05 -16.76 3.18
N ARG A 393 11.19 -15.44 2.97
CA ARG A 393 10.29 -14.65 2.12
C ARG A 393 10.49 -14.89 0.62
N TYR A 394 11.73 -14.96 0.15
CA TYR A 394 12.05 -15.00 -1.29
C TYR A 394 12.66 -16.31 -1.78
N GLY A 395 13.08 -17.18 -0.86
CA GLY A 395 13.66 -18.47 -1.18
C GLY A 395 15.17 -18.44 -1.46
N PRO A 396 15.74 -19.62 -1.74
CA PRO A 396 17.19 -19.80 -1.89
C PRO A 396 17.75 -19.36 -3.25
N ALA A 397 16.90 -19.00 -4.22
CA ALA A 397 17.32 -18.58 -5.55
C ALA A 397 17.68 -17.09 -5.61
N THR A 398 17.04 -16.25 -4.79
CA THR A 398 17.30 -14.81 -4.72
C THR A 398 18.74 -14.54 -4.33
N THR A 399 19.41 -13.62 -5.01
CA THR A 399 20.73 -13.13 -4.58
C THR A 399 20.52 -12.00 -3.58
N ILE A 400 21.21 -12.06 -2.44
CA ILE A 400 21.17 -10.99 -1.43
C ILE A 400 22.55 -10.33 -1.41
N VAL A 401 22.60 -9.03 -1.69
CA VAL A 401 23.82 -8.23 -1.61
C VAL A 401 23.75 -7.42 -0.31
N VAL A 402 24.62 -7.72 0.64
CA VAL A 402 24.81 -6.92 1.85
C VAL A 402 25.86 -5.86 1.53
N SER A 403 25.46 -4.60 1.66
CA SER A 403 26.22 -3.44 1.21
C SER A 403 26.71 -2.57 2.36
N VAL A 404 27.87 -1.92 2.18
CA VAL A 404 28.49 -1.04 3.18
C VAL A 404 29.15 0.18 2.52
N PRO A 405 28.98 1.41 3.05
CA PRO A 405 29.54 2.64 2.47
C PRO A 405 30.99 2.94 2.87
N GLU A 406 31.63 2.09 3.67
CA GLU A 406 32.96 2.30 4.24
C GLU A 406 33.86 1.06 4.11
N ALA A 407 35.17 1.29 4.00
CA ALA A 407 36.15 0.24 3.73
C ALA A 407 36.65 -0.51 4.96
N SER A 408 36.60 0.12 6.12
CA SER A 408 37.22 -0.35 7.35
C SER A 408 36.47 0.16 8.57
N GLY A 409 36.68 -0.49 9.72
CA GLY A 409 36.03 -0.13 10.97
C GLY A 409 35.02 -1.18 11.39
N ALA A 410 34.49 -1.03 12.61
CA ALA A 410 33.64 -2.03 13.23
C ALA A 410 32.41 -2.42 12.38
N PHE A 411 31.83 -1.46 11.66
CA PHE A 411 30.68 -1.71 10.78
C PHE A 411 31.07 -2.47 9.52
N ALA A 412 32.08 -2.00 8.77
CA ALA A 412 32.63 -2.72 7.63
C ALA A 412 33.04 -4.16 7.97
N ASP A 413 33.72 -4.37 9.10
CA ASP A 413 34.16 -5.69 9.53
C ASP A 413 33.00 -6.58 9.97
N ALA A 414 32.00 -6.02 10.68
CA ALA A 414 30.81 -6.76 11.08
C ALA A 414 29.98 -7.23 9.87
N VAL A 415 29.77 -6.37 8.88
CA VAL A 415 29.06 -6.72 7.63
C VAL A 415 29.83 -7.80 6.86
N ARG A 416 31.14 -7.65 6.71
CA ARG A 416 31.99 -8.66 6.07
C ARG A 416 31.88 -10.02 6.78
N GLN A 417 31.93 -10.02 8.11
CA GLN A 417 31.79 -11.24 8.91
C GLN A 417 30.41 -11.88 8.75
N VAL A 418 29.32 -11.09 8.76
CA VAL A 418 27.95 -11.61 8.54
C VAL A 418 27.84 -12.39 7.23
N VAL A 419 28.39 -11.83 6.15
CA VAL A 419 28.39 -12.48 4.83
C VAL A 419 29.29 -13.73 4.83
N GLN A 420 30.49 -13.64 5.40
CA GLN A 420 31.40 -14.79 5.51
C GLN A 420 30.77 -15.95 6.30
N ASP A 421 30.10 -15.65 7.42
CA ASP A 421 29.40 -16.63 8.25
C ASP A 421 28.24 -17.27 7.48
N ARG A 422 27.46 -16.51 6.70
CA ARG A 422 26.41 -17.08 5.84
C ARG A 422 26.98 -18.02 4.79
N ASN A 423 28.07 -17.60 4.14
CA ASN A 423 28.72 -18.39 3.10
C ASN A 423 29.32 -19.68 3.69
N GLY A 424 29.93 -19.60 4.87
CA GLY A 424 30.42 -20.78 5.62
C GLY A 424 29.30 -21.75 6.03
N GLN A 425 28.07 -21.25 6.15
CA GLN A 425 26.87 -22.05 6.40
C GLN A 425 26.18 -22.54 5.11
N GLY A 426 26.83 -22.36 3.95
CA GLY A 426 26.39 -22.90 2.66
C GLY A 426 25.56 -21.95 1.79
N ASP A 427 25.20 -20.77 2.27
CA ASP A 427 24.43 -19.79 1.49
C ASP A 427 25.37 -18.85 0.71
N SER A 428 26.02 -19.39 -0.31
CA SER A 428 26.93 -18.61 -1.15
C SER A 428 26.25 -17.43 -1.86
N ARG A 429 24.90 -17.42 -2.00
CA ARG A 429 24.13 -16.35 -2.66
C ARG A 429 23.94 -15.10 -1.80
N VAL A 430 24.52 -15.05 -0.61
CA VAL A 430 24.75 -13.81 0.13
C VAL A 430 26.10 -13.24 -0.28
N ARG A 431 26.10 -12.02 -0.81
CA ARG A 431 27.27 -11.38 -1.40
C ARG A 431 27.57 -10.08 -0.67
N HIS A 432 28.85 -9.77 -0.51
CA HIS A 432 29.31 -8.54 0.14
C HIS A 432 29.66 -7.49 -0.91
N TRP A 433 29.19 -6.26 -0.75
CA TRP A 433 29.56 -5.15 -1.61
C TRP A 433 29.95 -3.91 -0.80
N ASN A 434 31.19 -3.47 -0.93
CA ASN A 434 31.64 -2.19 -0.40
C ASN A 434 31.67 -1.16 -1.54
N TYR A 435 31.05 -0.01 -1.32
CA TYR A 435 31.00 1.08 -2.29
C TYR A 435 31.64 2.38 -1.77
N SER A 436 32.47 2.30 -0.73
CA SER A 436 33.31 3.40 -0.27
C SER A 436 34.12 3.96 -1.43
N ASP A 437 34.06 5.27 -1.64
CA ASP A 437 34.83 5.95 -2.66
C ASP A 437 35.20 7.36 -2.18
N PRO A 438 36.51 7.74 -2.20
CA PRO A 438 36.94 9.10 -1.87
C PRO A 438 36.39 10.18 -2.82
N ALA A 439 35.87 9.81 -4.00
CA ALA A 439 35.25 10.73 -4.96
C ALA A 439 33.83 11.18 -4.58
N LEU A 440 33.24 10.62 -3.52
CA LEU A 440 31.93 11.01 -3.02
C LEU A 440 32.02 12.35 -2.28
N ASP A 441 31.22 13.33 -2.70
CA ASP A 441 31.28 14.71 -2.20
C ASP A 441 30.48 14.94 -0.91
N ARG A 442 29.45 14.14 -0.67
CA ARG A 442 28.58 14.18 0.50
C ARG A 442 28.02 15.58 0.75
N LEU A 443 27.54 16.21 -0.32
CA LEU A 443 26.98 17.56 -0.30
C LEU A 443 25.46 17.61 -0.08
N GLY A 444 24.78 16.47 -0.03
CA GLY A 444 23.37 16.42 0.36
C GLY A 444 23.16 16.87 1.81
N CYS A 445 21.89 17.00 2.23
CA CYS A 445 21.54 17.37 3.60
C CYS A 445 22.31 16.54 4.62
N ASP A 446 22.80 17.18 5.69
CA ASP A 446 23.44 16.52 6.83
C ASP A 446 24.56 15.55 6.43
N TRP A 447 25.36 15.95 5.43
CA TRP A 447 26.48 15.16 4.89
C TRP A 447 26.06 13.83 4.23
N HIS A 448 24.81 13.72 3.77
CA HIS A 448 24.35 12.60 2.96
C HIS A 448 24.83 12.72 1.51
N PHE A 449 24.65 11.65 0.75
CA PHE A 449 25.01 11.58 -0.67
C PHE A 449 24.26 12.64 -1.48
N SER A 450 25.00 13.38 -2.29
CA SER A 450 24.40 14.26 -3.29
C SER A 450 23.83 13.46 -4.46
N ALA A 451 23.05 14.11 -5.33
CA ALA A 451 22.60 13.51 -6.58
C ALA A 451 23.77 13.04 -7.47
N ARG A 452 24.95 13.66 -7.36
CA ARG A 452 26.17 13.20 -8.05
C ARG A 452 26.66 11.89 -7.44
N ASP A 453 26.78 11.82 -6.12
CA ASP A 453 27.18 10.61 -5.41
C ASP A 453 26.26 9.43 -5.73
N HIS A 454 24.94 9.64 -5.73
CA HIS A 454 23.98 8.60 -6.08
C HIS A 454 24.18 8.05 -7.50
N ARG A 455 24.52 8.89 -8.48
CA ARG A 455 24.84 8.43 -9.84
C ARG A 455 26.12 7.60 -9.88
N LEU A 456 27.17 8.03 -9.16
CA LEU A 456 28.43 7.29 -9.07
C LEU A 456 28.23 5.91 -8.42
N ILE A 457 27.50 5.87 -7.30
CA ILE A 457 27.20 4.63 -6.59
C ILE A 457 26.32 3.72 -7.46
N ALA A 458 25.34 4.25 -8.18
CA ALA A 458 24.51 3.46 -9.10
C ALA A 458 25.34 2.82 -10.22
N GLY A 459 26.30 3.55 -10.80
CA GLY A 459 27.23 3.01 -11.80
C GLY A 459 28.06 1.85 -11.23
N LYS A 460 28.69 2.07 -10.06
CA LYS A 460 29.44 1.02 -9.35
C LYS A 460 28.60 -0.20 -9.00
N LEU A 461 27.34 0.01 -8.61
CA LEU A 461 26.41 -1.08 -8.34
C LEU A 461 26.16 -1.87 -9.63
N GLY A 462 25.89 -1.18 -10.74
CA GLY A 462 25.73 -1.81 -12.05
C GLY A 462 26.93 -2.67 -12.43
N ASP A 463 28.15 -2.12 -12.32
CA ASP A 463 29.40 -2.84 -12.60
C ASP A 463 29.56 -4.07 -11.70
N TYR A 464 29.28 -3.93 -10.41
CA TYR A 464 29.34 -5.04 -9.46
C TYR A 464 28.31 -6.13 -9.77
N LEU A 465 27.06 -5.76 -10.04
CA LEU A 465 25.99 -6.71 -10.35
C LEU A 465 26.27 -7.47 -11.65
N ALA A 466 26.94 -6.86 -12.62
CA ALA A 466 27.36 -7.53 -13.85
C ALA A 466 28.37 -8.67 -13.60
N THR A 467 29.07 -8.67 -12.46
CA THR A 467 29.97 -9.77 -12.05
C THR A 467 29.25 -10.95 -11.39
N LEU A 468 27.98 -10.78 -11.02
CA LEU A 468 27.22 -11.78 -10.29
C LEU A 468 26.45 -12.71 -11.24
N PRO A 469 26.31 -14.01 -10.92
CA PRO A 469 25.53 -14.95 -11.71
C PRO A 469 24.02 -14.80 -11.41
N LEU A 470 23.45 -13.62 -11.72
CA LEU A 470 22.02 -13.33 -11.51
C LEU A 470 21.18 -14.05 -12.57
N ALA A 471 20.22 -14.86 -12.12
CA ALA A 471 19.18 -15.41 -12.98
C ALA A 471 17.99 -14.44 -12.95
N TRP A 472 17.92 -13.56 -13.96
CA TRP A 472 16.85 -12.58 -14.13
C TRP A 472 15.51 -13.22 -14.52
#